data_AF-A0A847QS72-F1
#
_entry.id   AF-A0A847QS72-F1
#
_cell.length_a   1.000
_cell.length_b   1.000
_cell.length_c   1.000
_cell.angle_alpha   90.00
_cell.angle_beta   90.00
_cell.angle_gamma   90.00
#
_symmetry.space_group_name_H-M   'P 1'
#
loop_
_entity.id
_entity.type
_entity.pdbx_description
1 polymer ?
#
loop_
_entity_poly.entity_id
_entity_poly.type
_entity_poly.pdbx_seq_one_letter_code
_entity_poly.pdbx_strand_id
1 'polypeptide(L)' 'MSSNEIKQVICYHCQIPLTIKKVNISYEGQTMAADLPACPQCGQVYLSEEVVRGKIHEIEKSLEDK' A
#
# COMPACT_ATOMS: atom_id res chain seq x y z
N MET A 1 -28.06 -4.24 -8.74
CA MET A 1 -27.12 -5.37 -8.78
C MET A 1 -25.73 -4.80 -8.52
N SER A 2 -25.20 -5.07 -7.33
CA SER A 2 -23.92 -4.51 -6.86
C SER A 2 -22.76 -5.25 -7.52
N SER A 3 -22.28 -4.74 -8.65
CA SER A 3 -21.02 -5.20 -9.24
C SER A 3 -19.88 -4.56 -8.46
N ASN A 4 -19.38 -5.27 -7.45
CA ASN A 4 -18.14 -4.92 -6.76
C ASN A 4 -16.99 -5.23 -7.72
N GLU A 5 -16.68 -4.26 -8.59
CA GLU A 5 -15.59 -4.37 -9.56
C GLU A 5 -14.26 -4.35 -8.80
N ILE A 6 -13.67 -5.55 -8.63
CA ILE A 6 -12.36 -5.71 -8.00
C ILE A 6 -11.35 -5.06 -8.96
N LYS A 7 -11.00 -3.79 -8.71
CA LYS A 7 -9.98 -3.08 -9.48
C LYS A 7 -8.64 -3.78 -9.28
N GLN A 8 -8.30 -4.65 -10.23
CA GLN A 8 -6.98 -5.28 -10.26
C GLN A 8 -5.96 -4.25 -10.71
N VAL A 9 -5.01 -3.93 -9.84
CA VAL A 9 -3.92 -3.00 -10.17
C VAL A 9 -2.94 -3.73 -11.08
N ILE A 10 -2.67 -3.15 -12.25
CA ILE A 10 -1.72 -3.69 -13.23
C ILE A 10 -0.45 -2.86 -13.23
N CYS A 11 0.70 -3.52 -13.30
CA CYS A 11 2.00 -2.85 -13.35
C CYS A 11 2.17 -2.24 -14.74
N TYR A 12 2.30 -0.92 -14.82
CA TYR A 12 2.48 -0.24 -16.11
C TYR A 12 3.73 -0.73 -16.87
N HIS A 13 4.82 -1.02 -16.15
CA HIS A 13 6.07 -1.45 -16.77
C HIS A 13 6.03 -2.91 -17.25
N CYS A 14 5.49 -3.81 -16.42
CA CYS A 14 5.51 -5.25 -16.71
C CYS A 14 4.22 -5.77 -17.37
N GLN A 15 3.16 -4.97 -17.40
CA GLN A 15 1.83 -5.35 -17.91
C GLN A 15 1.24 -6.60 -17.21
N ILE A 16 1.60 -6.84 -15.95
CA ILE A 16 1.12 -7.97 -15.14
C ILE A 16 0.35 -7.49 -13.91
N PRO A 17 -0.59 -8.30 -13.39
CA PRO A 17 -1.31 -7.97 -12.15
C PRO A 17 -0.36 -7.90 -10.96
N LEU A 18 -0.53 -6.87 -10.13
CA LEU A 18 0.18 -6.76 -8.87
C LEU A 18 -0.36 -7.80 -7.89
N THR A 19 0.53 -8.35 -7.08
CA THR A 19 0.20 -9.31 -6.04
C THR A 19 0.41 -8.65 -4.68
N ILE A 20 -0.46 -8.92 -3.71
CA ILE A 20 -0.25 -8.45 -2.34
C ILE A 20 1.02 -9.12 -1.80
N LYS A 21 1.98 -8.29 -1.40
CA LYS A 21 3.23 -8.71 -0.78
C LYS A 21 3.50 -7.86 0.46
N LYS A 22 4.08 -8.49 1.47
CA LYS A 22 4.59 -7.80 2.64
C LYS A 22 5.82 -6.98 2.26
N VAL A 23 5.69 -5.65 2.28
CA VAL A 23 6.76 -4.71 1.97
C VAL A 23 7.07 -3.85 3.19
N ASN A 24 8.35 -3.63 3.46
CA ASN A 24 8.79 -2.74 4.53
C ASN A 24 8.83 -1.31 3.99
N ILE A 25 8.07 -0.43 4.62
CA ILE A 25 7.97 0.98 4.24
C ILE A 25 8.55 1.77 5.39
N SER A 26 9.56 2.57 5.08
CA SER A 26 10.18 3.48 6.04
C SER A 26 9.68 4.89 5.75
N TYR A 27 9.05 5.51 6.74
CA TYR A 27 8.57 6.89 6.69
C TYR A 27 8.98 7.62 7.97
N GLU A 28 9.67 8.75 7.83
CA GLU A 28 10.15 9.59 8.95
C GLU A 28 10.85 8.83 10.10
N GLY A 29 11.68 7.84 9.75
CA GLY A 29 12.45 7.05 10.72
C GLY A 29 11.71 5.85 11.32
N GLN A 30 10.41 5.70 11.06
CA GLN A 30 9.64 4.53 11.43
C GLN A 30 9.54 3.56 10.26
N THR A 31 9.93 2.29 10.47
CA THR A 31 9.79 1.23 9.47
C THR A 31 8.64 0.31 9.86
N MET A 32 7.72 0.09 8.93
CA MET A 32 6.57 -0.78 9.14
C MET A 32 6.38 -1.73 7.96
N ALA A 33 6.07 -2.99 8.27
CA ALA A 33 5.70 -3.98 7.28
C ALA A 33 4.22 -3.81 6.94
N ALA A 34 3.89 -3.53 5.68
CA ALA A 34 2.52 -3.45 5.20
C ALA A 34 2.32 -4.39 4.01
N ASP A 35 1.15 -4.99 3.93
CA ASP A 35 0.74 -5.84 2.81
C ASP A 35 0.23 -4.95 1.68
N LEU A 36 1.11 -4.64 0.72
CA LEU A 36 0.81 -3.78 -0.41
C LEU A 36 0.84 -4.53 -1.73
N PRO A 37 0.05 -4.10 -2.71
CA PRO A 37 0.19 -4.59 -4.08
C PRO A 37 1.58 -4.23 -4.60
N ALA A 38 2.34 -5.25 -4.97
CA ALA A 38 3.67 -5.12 -5.54
C ALA A 38 3.80 -6.00 -6.79
N CYS A 39 4.51 -5.48 -7.80
CA CYS A 39 4.78 -6.21 -9.03
C CYS A 39 5.78 -7.33 -8.74
N PRO A 40 5.45 -8.60 -9.04
CA PRO A 40 6.36 -9.71 -8.78
C PRO A 40 7.58 -9.73 -9.70
N GLN A 41 7.56 -8.99 -10.82
CA GLN A 41 8.64 -8.97 -11.80
C GLN A 41 9.64 -7.81 -11.59
N CYS A 42 9.16 -6.57 -11.48
CA CYS A 42 10.05 -5.41 -11.30
C CYS A 42 10.12 -4.90 -9.84
N GLY A 43 9.26 -5.38 -8.95
CA GLY A 43 9.21 -4.91 -7.56
C GLY A 43 8.46 -3.60 -7.34
N GLN A 44 7.85 -3.01 -8.37
CA GLN A 44 7.08 -1.76 -8.22
C GLN A 44 5.91 -1.93 -7.26
N VAL A 45 5.89 -1.14 -6.19
CA VAL A 45 4.84 -1.13 -5.17
C VAL A 45 3.81 -0.05 -5.52
N TYR A 46 2.53 -0.39 -5.41
CA TYR A 46 1.44 0.57 -5.57
C TYR A 46 0.91 0.97 -4.19
N LEU A 47 0.96 2.27 -3.89
CA LEU A 47 0.46 2.88 -2.67
C LEU A 47 -0.82 3.64 -3.00
N SER A 48 -1.98 3.09 -2.64
CA SER A 48 -3.27 3.80 -2.78
C SER A 48 -3.34 4.99 -1.83
N GLU A 49 -4.07 6.03 -2.20
CA GLU A 49 -4.31 7.19 -1.33
C GLU A 49 -4.91 6.79 0.03
N GLU A 50 -5.79 5.78 0.07
CA GLU A 50 -6.37 5.23 1.30
C GLU A 50 -5.31 4.67 2.25
N VAL A 51 -4.27 4.01 1.71
CA VAL A 51 -3.14 3.48 2.49
C VAL A 51 -2.26 4.61 3.01
N VAL A 52 -2.05 5.64 2.20
CA VAL A 52 -1.26 6.83 2.58
C VAL A 52 -1.99 7.63 3.66
N ARG A 53 -3.30 7.88 3.50
CA ARG A 53 -4.14 8.55 4.49
C ARG A 53 -4.27 7.75 5.79
N GLY A 54 -4.44 6.43 5.70
CA GLY A 54 -4.47 5.55 6.86
C GLY A 54 -3.16 5.56 7.66
N LYS A 55 -2.01 5.56 6.97
CA LYS A 55 -0.68 5.67 7.59
C LYS A 55 -0.46 6.98 8.34
N ILE A 56 -0.95 8.10 7.80
CA ILE A 56 -0.86 9.40 8.50
C ILE A 56 -1.76 9.39 9.75
N HIS A 57 -2.97 8.84 9.64
CA HIS A 57 -3.92 8.81 10.75
C HIS A 57 -3.46 7.93 11.93
N GLU A 58 -2.77 6.81 11.69
CA GLU A 58 -2.18 6.00 12.78
C GLU A 58 -1.04 6.72 13.50
N ILE A 59 -0.27 7.55 12.78
CA ILE A 59 0.81 8.36 13.36
C ILE A 59 0.22 9.50 14.21
N GLU A 60 -0.80 10.20 13.70
CA GLU A 60 -1.48 11.28 14.43
C GLU A 60 -2.15 10.77 15.72
N LYS A 61 -2.83 9.61 15.66
CA LYS A 61 -3.50 9.04 16.82
C LYS A 61 -2.52 8.55 17.90
N SER A 62 -1.28 8.24 17.53
CA SER A 62 -0.23 7.85 18.48
C SER A 62 0.43 9.03 19.21
N LEU A 63 0.16 10.27 18.79
CA LEU A 63 0.70 11.49 19.40
C LEU A 63 -0.27 12.19 20.37
N GLU A 64 -1.52 11.73 20.47
CA GLU A 64 -2.57 12.34 21.31
C GLU A 64 -2.79 11.62 22.66
N ASP A 65 -1.93 10.65 23.01
CA ASP A 65 -1.92 9.96 24.32
C ASP A 65 -0.72 10.39 25.19
N LYS A 66 -0.42 11.70 25.20
CA LYS A 66 0.54 12.30 26.15
C LYS A 66 0.01 13.58 26.77
#